data_AF-A0A943SMN5-F1
#
_entry.id   AF-A0A943SMN5-F1
#
_cell.length_a   1.000
_cell.length_b   1.000
_cell.length_c   1.000
_cell.angle_alpha   90.00
_cell.angle_beta   90.00
_cell.angle_gamma   90.00
#
_symmetry.space_group_name_H-M   'P 1'
#
loop_
_entity.id
_entity.type
_entity.pdbx_description
1 polymer ?
#
loop_
_entity_poly.entity_id
_entity_poly.type
_entity_poly.pdbx_seq_one_letter_code
_entity_poly.pdbx_strand_id
1 'polypeptide(L)'
;EILMVDLEYGPILCTQGPHKGRIGYYDDEEIDCDLCAEKCCFATCTKDIYCEECPDYPEDGRNCREFAIVYWGEPLLCSEYSMIPMEYCTNTIPMQALACRTEALQSSIARAKDNKRKAKLLLELEYVQKLFYEKHIQSIFVDQKGKKLFISHSSKDKAFANCLYADLVEKGHNPWLDERDIRAGASIPTEIQKGLSSADYILVLLSPNSVASEWVKAEWEALFWEEMNTRKIKVIPLLIEDCEIPTFLKVKKYIDFRQNYLQGMNQLLQDIA
;
A
#
# COMPACT_ATOMS: atom_id res chain seq x y z
N GLU A 1 -17.58 18.20 -4.15
CA GLU A 1 -17.75 17.19 -5.21
C GLU A 1 -17.46 15.84 -4.60
N ILE A 2 -18.41 14.91 -4.67
CA ILE A 2 -18.15 13.51 -4.33
C ILE A 2 -17.25 13.01 -5.46
N LEU A 3 -15.98 12.74 -5.16
CA LEU A 3 -15.10 12.02 -6.08
C LEU A 3 -15.78 10.67 -6.33
N MET A 4 -16.38 10.47 -7.50
CA MET A 4 -16.71 9.14 -7.98
C MET A 4 -15.42 8.32 -7.88
N VAL A 5 -15.45 7.25 -7.10
CA VAL A 5 -14.32 6.35 -6.96
C VAL A 5 -14.33 5.50 -8.23
N ASP A 6 -13.52 5.89 -9.21
CA ASP A 6 -13.36 5.16 -10.46
C ASP A 6 -12.62 3.85 -10.16
N LEU A 7 -13.38 2.79 -9.91
CA LEU A 7 -12.88 1.44 -9.64
C LEU A 7 -12.89 0.64 -10.94
N GLU A 8 -11.75 0.06 -11.29
CA GLU A 8 -11.63 -0.85 -12.42
C GLU A 8 -11.92 -2.29 -11.96
N TYR A 9 -12.61 -3.07 -12.79
CA TYR A 9 -12.80 -4.50 -12.56
C TYR A 9 -11.46 -5.21 -12.36
N GLY A 10 -11.41 -6.10 -11.36
CA GLY A 10 -10.20 -6.82 -11.00
C GLY A 10 -9.82 -6.69 -9.53
N PRO A 11 -8.52 -6.80 -9.21
CA PRO A 11 -8.06 -6.81 -7.83
C PRO A 11 -8.41 -5.52 -7.09
N ILE A 12 -8.97 -5.65 -5.89
CA ILE A 12 -9.20 -4.56 -4.95
C ILE A 12 -8.64 -4.87 -3.56
N LEU A 13 -8.26 -3.81 -2.85
CA LEU A 13 -8.00 -3.80 -1.41
C LEU A 13 -9.16 -3.08 -0.70
N CYS A 14 -9.72 -3.71 0.32
CA CYS A 14 -10.68 -3.06 1.20
C CYS A 14 -9.94 -2.28 2.31
N THR A 15 -10.14 -0.97 2.36
CA THR A 15 -9.40 -0.03 3.24
C THR A 15 -10.15 0.30 4.53
N GLN A 16 -11.45 0.01 4.59
CA GLN A 16 -12.35 0.40 5.67
C GLN A 16 -13.38 -0.70 6.00
N GLY A 17 -14.12 -0.53 7.09
CA GLY A 17 -15.19 -1.43 7.47
C GLY A 17 -14.75 -2.83 7.96
N PRO A 18 -15.69 -3.78 8.06
CA PRO A 18 -15.45 -5.12 8.60
C PRO A 18 -14.46 -5.96 7.78
N HIS A 19 -14.29 -5.62 6.52
CA HIS A 19 -13.38 -6.31 5.59
C HIS A 19 -12.06 -5.57 5.38
N LYS A 20 -11.75 -4.56 6.21
CA LYS A 20 -10.48 -3.82 6.13
C LYS A 20 -9.27 -4.75 6.11
N GLY A 21 -8.37 -4.52 5.15
CA GLY A 21 -7.16 -5.29 4.92
C GLY A 21 -7.36 -6.58 4.11
N ARG A 22 -8.60 -6.92 3.71
CA ARG A 22 -8.86 -8.04 2.80
C ARG A 22 -8.64 -7.63 1.36
N ILE A 23 -8.24 -8.60 0.54
CA ILE A 23 -7.96 -8.44 -0.88
C ILE A 23 -8.83 -9.43 -1.63
N GLY A 24 -9.49 -8.95 -2.68
CA GLY A 24 -10.44 -9.73 -3.47
C GLY A 24 -10.52 -9.23 -4.90
N TYR A 25 -11.39 -9.87 -5.69
CA TYR A 25 -11.70 -9.50 -7.06
C TYR A 25 -13.04 -8.79 -7.11
N TYR A 26 -13.04 -7.55 -7.61
CA TYR A 26 -14.22 -6.76 -7.94
C TYR A 26 -14.69 -7.13 -9.36
N ASP A 27 -15.93 -7.58 -9.47
CA ASP A 27 -16.49 -8.16 -10.71
C ASP A 27 -17.62 -7.34 -11.31
N ASP A 28 -18.47 -6.74 -10.48
CA ASP A 28 -19.65 -5.97 -10.88
C ASP A 28 -20.05 -4.97 -9.80
N GLU A 29 -20.81 -3.94 -10.16
CA GLU A 29 -21.37 -2.93 -9.25
C GLU A 29 -22.87 -3.11 -9.05
N GLU A 30 -23.33 -2.85 -7.84
CA GLU A 30 -24.74 -2.89 -7.49
C GLU A 30 -25.12 -1.62 -6.72
N ILE A 31 -26.26 -1.03 -7.09
CA ILE A 31 -26.85 0.11 -6.40
C ILE A 31 -27.90 -0.45 -5.45
N ASP A 32 -27.57 -0.55 -4.17
CA ASP A 32 -28.51 -1.03 -3.16
C ASP A 32 -29.18 0.15 -2.44
N CYS A 33 -30.40 0.47 -2.88
CA CYS A 33 -31.20 1.52 -2.30
C CYS A 33 -31.83 1.11 -0.95
N ASP A 34 -31.97 -0.18 -0.67
CA ASP A 34 -32.54 -0.71 0.57
C ASP A 34 -31.52 -0.66 1.72
N LEU A 35 -30.22 -0.80 1.44
CA LEU A 35 -29.13 -0.51 2.40
C LEU A 35 -28.96 0.99 2.69
N CYS A 36 -29.50 1.87 1.83
CA CYS A 36 -29.63 3.30 2.13
C CYS A 36 -30.71 3.58 3.21
N ALA A 37 -31.50 2.59 3.65
CA ALA A 37 -32.67 2.81 4.52
C ALA A 37 -32.36 3.40 5.92
N GLU A 38 -31.12 3.41 6.41
CA GLU A 38 -30.81 4.17 7.64
C GLU A 38 -30.70 5.70 7.39
N LYS A 39 -30.57 6.12 6.13
CA LYS A 39 -30.65 7.51 5.65
C LYS A 39 -31.16 7.53 4.20
N CYS A 40 -32.40 7.10 3.99
CA CYS A 40 -33.07 7.39 2.72
C CYS A 40 -33.00 8.90 2.48
N CYS A 41 -32.76 9.32 1.24
CA CYS A 41 -32.35 10.67 0.86
C CYS A 41 -33.27 11.80 1.34
N PHE A 42 -34.47 11.47 1.83
CA PHE A 42 -35.33 12.40 2.53
C PHE A 42 -35.99 11.75 3.75
N ALA A 43 -35.99 12.47 4.88
CA ALA A 43 -36.54 12.06 6.18
C ALA A 43 -38.08 11.84 6.20
N THR A 44 -38.73 11.79 5.04
CA THR A 44 -40.20 11.77 4.87
C THR A 44 -40.71 10.54 4.13
N CYS A 45 -39.85 9.59 3.74
CA CYS A 45 -40.31 8.34 3.12
C CYS A 45 -40.94 7.44 4.20
N THR A 46 -42.27 7.42 4.27
CA THR A 46 -43.05 6.66 5.27
C THR A 46 -43.88 5.53 4.66
N LYS A 47 -43.47 4.99 3.50
CA LYS A 47 -44.22 3.90 2.85
C LYS A 47 -43.30 2.73 2.54
N ASP A 48 -43.81 1.52 2.81
CA ASP A 48 -43.29 0.23 2.38
C ASP A 48 -43.38 0.12 0.83
N ILE A 49 -42.60 0.94 0.13
CA ILE A 49 -42.50 0.96 -1.33
C ILE A 49 -41.05 0.59 -1.66
N TYR A 50 -40.84 -0.35 -2.59
CA TYR A 50 -39.51 -0.66 -3.13
C TYR A 50 -38.89 0.64 -3.65
N CYS A 51 -37.61 0.93 -3.37
CA CYS A 51 -37.02 2.24 -3.66
C CYS A 51 -37.19 2.71 -5.12
N GLU A 52 -37.24 1.78 -6.07
CA GLU A 52 -37.49 1.99 -7.51
C GLU A 52 -38.85 2.64 -7.83
N GLU A 53 -39.82 2.52 -6.93
CA GLU A 53 -41.17 3.07 -7.06
C GLU A 53 -41.36 4.36 -6.25
N CYS A 54 -40.30 4.90 -5.63
CA CYS A 54 -40.38 6.16 -4.90
C CYS A 54 -40.58 7.33 -5.89
N PRO A 55 -41.64 8.15 -5.76
CA PRO A 55 -41.89 9.27 -6.68
C PRO A 55 -40.86 10.39 -6.56
N ASP A 56 -40.06 10.41 -5.48
CA ASP A 56 -38.90 11.29 -5.29
C ASP A 56 -37.56 10.58 -5.60
N TYR A 57 -37.60 9.39 -6.21
CA TYR A 57 -36.42 8.73 -6.76
C TYR A 57 -35.85 9.64 -7.85
N PRO A 58 -34.65 10.19 -7.67
CA PRO A 58 -34.06 10.96 -8.74
C PRO A 58 -33.76 9.98 -9.87
N GLU A 59 -34.37 10.17 -11.05
CA GLU A 59 -34.19 9.32 -12.25
C GLU A 59 -32.70 9.15 -12.67
N ASP A 60 -31.78 9.83 -12.00
CA ASP A 60 -30.34 9.83 -12.21
C ASP A 60 -29.51 9.25 -11.04
N GLY A 61 -30.14 8.60 -10.04
CA GLY A 61 -29.44 7.85 -8.99
C GLY A 61 -28.68 8.70 -7.95
N ARG A 62 -28.81 10.03 -7.96
CA ARG A 62 -28.13 10.90 -6.99
C ARG A 62 -28.47 10.52 -5.55
N ASN A 63 -27.44 10.21 -4.76
CA ASN A 63 -27.43 9.86 -3.32
C ASN A 63 -27.65 8.37 -2.94
N CYS A 64 -27.74 7.44 -3.89
CA CYS A 64 -27.68 6.01 -3.54
C CYS A 64 -26.22 5.57 -3.33
N ARG A 65 -25.96 4.71 -2.35
CA ARG A 65 -24.59 4.22 -2.09
C ARG A 65 -24.29 3.07 -3.06
N GLU A 66 -23.18 3.19 -3.78
CA GLU A 66 -22.73 2.16 -4.71
C GLU A 66 -21.92 1.08 -3.98
N PHE A 67 -22.17 -0.17 -4.33
CA PHE A 67 -21.51 -1.33 -3.76
C PHE A 67 -20.77 -2.13 -4.84
N ALA A 68 -19.52 -2.47 -4.56
CA ALA A 68 -18.74 -3.43 -5.31
C ALA A 68 -19.12 -4.86 -4.92
N ILE A 69 -19.42 -5.70 -5.90
CA ILE A 69 -19.51 -7.15 -5.74
C ILE A 69 -18.09 -7.73 -5.72
N VAL A 70 -17.68 -8.20 -4.54
CA VAL A 70 -16.30 -8.68 -4.29
C VAL A 70 -16.26 -10.17 -3.97
N TYR A 71 -15.46 -10.89 -4.74
CA TYR A 71 -15.09 -12.28 -4.47
C TYR A 71 -13.75 -12.35 -3.71
N TRP A 72 -13.72 -13.10 -2.60
CA TRP A 72 -12.51 -13.25 -1.78
C TRP A 72 -11.63 -14.40 -2.26
N GLY A 73 -11.17 -14.31 -3.50
CA GLY A 73 -10.44 -15.35 -4.22
C GLY A 73 -10.66 -15.22 -5.71
N GLU A 74 -10.28 -16.25 -6.48
CA GLU A 74 -10.62 -16.32 -7.90
C GLU A 74 -12.15 -16.42 -8.09
N PRO A 75 -12.78 -15.54 -8.89
CA PRO A 75 -14.23 -15.51 -9.07
C PRO A 75 -14.82 -16.86 -9.49
N LEU A 76 -14.12 -17.58 -10.38
CA LEU A 76 -14.55 -18.89 -10.90
C LEU A 76 -14.60 -19.99 -9.82
N LEU A 77 -13.89 -19.83 -8.71
CA LEU A 77 -13.81 -20.81 -7.62
C LEU A 77 -14.62 -20.38 -6.39
N CYS A 78 -15.05 -19.12 -6.33
CA CYS A 78 -15.84 -18.61 -5.24
C CYS A 78 -17.32 -18.96 -5.42
N SER A 79 -17.99 -19.35 -4.33
CA SER A 79 -19.43 -19.64 -4.30
C SER A 79 -20.26 -18.55 -3.63
N GLU A 80 -19.60 -17.55 -3.06
CA GLU A 80 -20.21 -16.45 -2.32
C GLU A 80 -19.42 -15.17 -2.65
N TYR A 81 -20.12 -14.04 -2.76
CA TYR A 81 -19.55 -12.70 -2.86
C TYR A 81 -19.87 -11.88 -1.60
N SER A 82 -19.30 -10.69 -1.52
CA SER A 82 -19.66 -9.69 -0.52
C SER A 82 -19.90 -8.36 -1.21
N MET A 83 -20.95 -7.65 -0.82
CA MET A 83 -21.20 -6.28 -1.27
C MET A 83 -20.41 -5.34 -0.37
N ILE A 84 -19.51 -4.55 -0.97
CA ILE A 84 -18.61 -3.66 -0.26
C ILE A 84 -18.85 -2.24 -0.77
N PRO A 85 -19.10 -1.24 0.10
CA PRO A 85 -19.21 0.14 -0.37
C PRO A 85 -18.02 0.52 -1.24
N MET A 86 -18.26 1.07 -2.44
CA MET A 86 -17.18 1.36 -3.40
C MET A 86 -16.13 2.31 -2.80
N GLU A 87 -16.54 3.26 -1.96
CA GLU A 87 -15.66 4.16 -1.19
C GLU A 87 -14.69 3.46 -0.21
N TYR A 88 -14.91 2.18 0.09
CA TYR A 88 -14.00 1.38 0.92
C TYR A 88 -12.99 0.60 0.08
N CYS A 89 -13.16 0.56 -1.24
CA CYS A 89 -12.32 -0.21 -2.14
C CYS A 89 -11.29 0.69 -2.84
N THR A 90 -10.18 0.08 -3.23
CA THR A 90 -9.21 0.70 -4.13
C THR A 90 -8.52 -0.36 -4.97
N ASN A 91 -8.26 -0.08 -6.25
CA ASN A 91 -7.40 -0.94 -7.09
C ASN A 91 -5.90 -0.80 -6.75
N THR A 92 -5.51 0.13 -5.88
CA THR A 92 -4.11 0.25 -5.45
C THR A 92 -3.83 -0.74 -4.32
N ILE A 93 -3.19 -1.86 -4.66
CA ILE A 93 -2.84 -2.92 -3.71
C ILE A 93 -1.33 -2.92 -3.46
N PRO A 94 -0.82 -2.30 -2.38
CA PRO A 94 0.61 -2.27 -2.12
C PRO A 94 1.14 -3.66 -1.75
N MET A 95 2.40 -3.94 -2.04
CA MET A 95 3.08 -5.18 -1.67
C MET A 95 3.03 -5.44 -0.16
N GLN A 96 3.04 -4.37 0.64
CA GLN A 96 2.83 -4.45 2.09
C GLN A 96 1.46 -5.04 2.46
N ALA A 97 0.38 -4.68 1.76
CA ALA A 97 -0.95 -5.21 2.04
C ALA A 97 -1.04 -6.70 1.69
N LEU A 98 -0.42 -7.12 0.58
CA LEU A 98 -0.35 -8.53 0.18
C LEU A 98 0.43 -9.37 1.21
N ALA A 99 1.58 -8.87 1.67
CA ALA A 99 2.38 -9.53 2.70
C ALA A 99 1.61 -9.67 4.03
N CYS A 100 1.06 -8.57 4.56
CA CYS A 100 0.29 -8.60 5.79
C CYS A 100 -0.95 -9.49 5.68
N ARG A 101 -1.63 -9.50 4.52
CA ARG A 101 -2.80 -10.37 4.34
C ARG A 101 -2.42 -11.84 4.28
N THR A 102 -1.30 -12.18 3.65
CA THR A 102 -0.76 -13.55 3.62
C THR A 102 -0.52 -14.08 5.04
N GLU A 103 0.16 -13.32 5.89
CA GLU A 103 0.43 -13.71 7.29
C GLU A 103 -0.85 -13.88 8.11
N ALA A 104 -1.80 -12.95 7.95
CA ALA A 104 -3.11 -13.01 8.62
C ALA A 104 -3.92 -14.25 8.20
N LEU A 105 -3.89 -14.60 6.91
CA LEU A 105 -4.56 -15.77 6.37
C LEU A 105 -3.92 -17.06 6.87
N GLN A 106 -2.59 -17.19 6.80
CA GLN A 106 -1.87 -18.35 7.34
C GLN A 106 -2.19 -18.59 8.81
N SER A 107 -2.17 -17.52 9.61
CA SER A 107 -2.56 -17.54 11.02
C SER A 107 -4.01 -18.00 11.23
N SER A 108 -4.92 -17.54 10.39
CA SER A 108 -6.35 -17.89 10.46
C SER A 108 -6.62 -19.33 10.03
N ILE A 109 -5.93 -19.81 8.99
CA ILE A 109 -6.01 -21.18 8.47
C ILE A 109 -5.52 -22.17 9.51
N ALA A 110 -4.41 -21.88 10.20
CA ALA A 110 -3.87 -22.73 11.25
C ALA A 110 -4.87 -22.93 12.42
N ARG A 111 -5.75 -21.95 12.67
CA ARG A 111 -6.76 -21.98 13.73
C ARG A 111 -8.13 -22.49 13.26
N ALA A 112 -8.34 -22.66 11.95
CA ALA A 112 -9.63 -23.05 11.39
C ALA A 112 -9.92 -24.54 11.63
N LYS A 113 -10.99 -24.83 12.38
CA LYS A 113 -11.45 -26.20 12.67
C LYS A 113 -12.45 -26.73 11.64
N ASP A 114 -13.23 -25.85 11.03
CA ASP A 114 -14.26 -26.18 10.06
C ASP A 114 -13.70 -26.15 8.63
N ASN A 115 -14.02 -27.19 7.83
CA ASN A 115 -13.52 -27.35 6.47
C ASN A 115 -14.09 -26.29 5.51
N LYS A 116 -15.35 -25.87 5.68
CA LYS A 116 -15.96 -24.84 4.81
C LYS A 116 -15.23 -23.51 4.99
N ARG A 117 -15.00 -23.10 6.24
CA ARG A 117 -14.20 -21.90 6.55
C ARG A 117 -12.76 -22.03 6.06
N LYS A 118 -12.12 -23.19 6.27
CA LYS A 118 -10.74 -23.42 5.84
C LYS A 118 -10.60 -23.33 4.31
N ALA A 119 -11.54 -23.88 3.55
CA ALA A 119 -11.56 -23.77 2.09
C ALA A 119 -11.64 -22.32 1.61
N LYS A 120 -12.55 -21.50 2.19
CA LYS A 120 -12.65 -20.06 1.86
C LYS A 120 -11.36 -19.29 2.13
N LEU A 121 -10.71 -19.56 3.27
CA LEU A 121 -9.44 -18.91 3.62
C LEU A 121 -8.30 -19.33 2.68
N LEU A 122 -8.30 -20.58 2.21
CA LEU A 122 -7.31 -21.08 1.26
C LEU A 122 -7.49 -20.45 -0.12
N LEU A 123 -8.73 -20.28 -0.60
CA LEU A 123 -9.02 -19.58 -1.86
C LEU A 123 -8.52 -18.12 -1.82
N GLU A 124 -8.77 -17.42 -0.71
CA GLU A 124 -8.25 -16.05 -0.54
C GLU A 124 -6.71 -16.03 -0.48
N LEU A 125 -6.09 -17.01 0.20
CA LEU A 125 -4.64 -17.10 0.29
C LEU A 125 -3.99 -17.35 -1.08
N GLU A 126 -4.52 -18.27 -1.86
CA GLU A 126 -4.05 -18.55 -3.22
C GLU A 126 -4.08 -17.30 -4.09
N TYR A 127 -5.20 -16.58 -4.07
CA TYR A 127 -5.38 -15.35 -4.84
C TYR A 127 -4.40 -14.25 -4.41
N VAL A 128 -4.25 -14.01 -3.11
CA VAL A 128 -3.29 -13.03 -2.57
C VAL A 128 -1.85 -13.39 -2.95
N GLN A 129 -1.48 -14.66 -2.86
CA GLN A 129 -0.14 -15.12 -3.24
C GLN A 129 0.12 -14.96 -4.74
N LYS A 130 -0.87 -15.27 -5.58
CA LYS A 130 -0.78 -15.02 -7.03
C LYS A 130 -0.47 -13.56 -7.32
N LEU A 131 -1.24 -12.62 -6.77
CA LEU A 131 -1.02 -11.17 -6.96
C LEU A 131 0.36 -10.73 -6.45
N PHE A 132 0.81 -11.28 -5.32
CA PHE A 132 2.16 -11.01 -4.80
C PHE A 132 3.25 -11.43 -5.78
N TYR A 133 3.15 -12.64 -6.35
CA TYR A 133 4.12 -13.12 -7.33
C TYR A 133 4.07 -12.34 -8.63
N GLU A 134 2.89 -11.99 -9.13
CA GLU A 134 2.74 -11.16 -10.34
C GLU A 134 3.43 -9.81 -10.17
N LYS A 135 3.18 -9.11 -9.06
CA LYS A 135 3.86 -7.84 -8.74
C LYS A 135 5.37 -8.01 -8.57
N HIS A 136 5.79 -9.08 -7.89
CA HIS A 136 7.21 -9.34 -7.71
C HIS A 136 7.92 -9.58 -9.04
N ILE A 137 7.33 -10.37 -9.94
CA ILE A 137 7.84 -10.62 -11.29
C ILE A 137 7.92 -9.31 -12.07
N GLN A 138 6.85 -8.52 -12.08
CA GLN A 138 6.84 -7.20 -12.73
C GLN A 138 8.00 -6.33 -12.21
N SER A 139 8.23 -6.29 -10.89
CA SER A 139 9.30 -5.49 -10.31
C SER A 139 10.73 -5.89 -10.76
N ILE A 140 10.90 -7.13 -11.23
CA ILE A 140 12.18 -7.66 -11.72
C ILE A 140 12.40 -7.36 -13.21
N PHE A 141 11.34 -7.39 -14.02
CA PHE A 141 11.44 -7.34 -15.48
C PHE A 141 11.06 -6.00 -16.11
N VAL A 142 10.47 -5.06 -15.36
CA VAL A 142 10.14 -3.72 -15.87
C VAL A 142 11.40 -2.88 -16.02
N ASP A 143 11.58 -2.28 -17.20
CA ASP A 143 12.64 -1.30 -17.46
C ASP A 143 12.31 0.02 -16.75
N GLN A 144 13.18 0.44 -15.84
CA GLN A 144 12.92 1.55 -14.91
C GLN A 144 13.47 2.86 -15.47
N LYS A 145 12.58 3.81 -15.79
CA LYS A 145 12.95 5.11 -16.40
C LYS A 145 12.76 6.33 -15.48
N GLY A 146 12.09 6.16 -14.35
CA GLY A 146 11.82 7.24 -13.41
C GLY A 146 13.02 7.62 -12.54
N LYS A 147 12.74 8.38 -11.49
CA LYS A 147 13.74 8.85 -10.51
C LYS A 147 14.55 7.69 -9.92
N LYS A 148 15.83 7.94 -9.70
CA LYS A 148 16.75 7.03 -9.01
C LYS A 148 16.61 7.22 -7.50
N LEU A 149 16.10 6.20 -6.82
CA LEU A 149 15.72 6.26 -5.41
C LEU A 149 16.59 5.30 -4.61
N PHE A 150 17.52 5.82 -3.82
CA PHE A 150 18.28 4.98 -2.91
C PHE A 150 17.47 4.72 -1.64
N ILE A 151 17.17 3.45 -1.33
CA ILE A 151 16.49 3.07 -0.10
C ILE A 151 17.54 2.60 0.92
N SER A 152 17.75 3.39 1.96
CA SER A 152 18.61 3.09 3.10
C SER A 152 17.77 2.49 4.23
N HIS A 153 18.08 1.25 4.61
CA HIS A 153 17.35 0.49 5.62
C HIS A 153 18.30 -0.35 6.49
N SER A 154 17.85 -0.73 7.68
CA SER A 154 18.54 -1.78 8.46
C SER A 154 18.23 -3.15 7.85
N SER A 155 19.15 -4.10 7.92
CA SER A 155 18.90 -5.50 7.51
C SER A 155 17.66 -6.13 8.15
N LYS A 156 17.29 -5.67 9.35
CA LYS A 156 16.07 -6.08 10.06
C LYS A 156 14.78 -5.50 9.47
N ASP A 157 14.86 -4.40 8.73
CA ASP A 157 13.73 -3.70 8.11
C ASP A 157 13.55 -4.09 6.63
N LYS A 158 14.30 -5.10 6.18
CA LYS A 158 14.35 -5.58 4.79
C LYS A 158 12.98 -5.95 4.22
N ALA A 159 12.08 -6.49 5.04
CA ALA A 159 10.73 -6.84 4.60
C ALA A 159 9.95 -5.60 4.11
N PHE A 160 9.98 -4.51 4.89
CA PHE A 160 9.36 -3.24 4.51
C PHE A 160 10.08 -2.63 3.30
N ALA A 161 11.41 -2.63 3.30
CA ALA A 161 12.22 -2.07 2.23
C ALA A 161 11.96 -2.75 0.88
N ASN A 162 11.79 -4.08 0.86
CA ASN A 162 11.41 -4.84 -0.34
C ASN A 162 9.99 -4.51 -0.83
N CYS A 163 9.03 -4.30 0.09
CA CYS A 163 7.68 -3.89 -0.29
C CYS A 163 7.72 -2.50 -0.94
N LEU A 164 8.39 -1.54 -0.29
CA LEU A 164 8.57 -0.19 -0.82
C LEU A 164 9.29 -0.18 -2.16
N TYR A 165 10.34 -0.99 -2.32
CA TYR A 165 11.03 -1.17 -3.60
C TYR A 165 10.04 -1.58 -4.69
N ALA A 166 9.29 -2.67 -4.49
CA ALA A 166 8.42 -3.20 -5.51
C ALA A 166 7.28 -2.22 -5.87
N ASP A 167 6.71 -1.54 -4.87
CA ASP A 167 5.68 -0.53 -5.08
C ASP A 167 6.22 0.71 -5.81
N LEU A 168 7.47 1.11 -5.57
CA LEU A 168 8.11 2.21 -6.33
C LEU A 168 8.43 1.80 -7.78
N VAL A 169 8.83 0.55 -8.04
CA VAL A 169 9.03 0.04 -9.41
C VAL A 169 7.71 0.04 -10.17
N GLU A 170 6.62 -0.41 -9.55
CA GLU A 170 5.28 -0.40 -10.15
C GLU A 170 4.85 1.03 -10.54
N LYS A 171 5.26 2.04 -9.76
CA LYS A 171 5.04 3.45 -10.08
C LYS A 171 6.04 4.04 -11.09
N GLY A 172 6.89 3.19 -11.69
CA GLY A 172 7.79 3.56 -12.79
C GLY A 172 9.12 4.18 -12.35
N HIS A 173 9.43 4.18 -11.05
CA HIS A 173 10.71 4.69 -10.53
C HIS A 173 11.82 3.64 -10.61
N ASN A 174 13.06 4.09 -10.37
CA ASN A 174 14.25 3.24 -10.31
C ASN A 174 14.80 3.16 -8.88
N PRO A 175 14.11 2.42 -7.99
CA PRO A 175 14.63 2.18 -6.65
C PRO A 175 15.81 1.20 -6.66
N TRP A 176 16.73 1.35 -5.72
CA TRP A 176 17.68 0.30 -5.37
C TRP A 176 17.86 0.22 -3.86
N LEU A 177 18.15 -0.99 -3.38
CA LEU A 177 18.40 -1.31 -1.97
C LEU A 177 19.91 -1.49 -1.76
N ASP A 178 20.43 -1.14 -0.58
CA ASP A 178 21.85 -1.30 -0.26
C ASP A 178 22.33 -2.77 -0.14
N GLU A 179 21.44 -3.74 -0.33
CA GLU A 179 21.59 -5.07 0.27
C GLU A 179 21.58 -6.26 -0.71
N ARG A 180 22.01 -6.05 -1.96
CA ARG A 180 22.29 -7.17 -2.88
C ARG A 180 23.73 -7.30 -3.37
N ASP A 181 24.60 -6.29 -3.19
CA ASP A 181 25.94 -6.30 -3.83
C ASP A 181 27.15 -5.97 -2.93
N ILE A 182 26.98 -5.64 -1.64
CA ILE A 182 28.14 -5.40 -0.76
C ILE A 182 28.71 -6.76 -0.32
N ARG A 183 29.67 -7.27 -1.11
CA ARG A 183 30.41 -8.49 -0.79
C ARG A 183 31.12 -8.36 0.55
N ALA A 184 31.23 -9.47 1.28
CA ALA A 184 32.06 -9.53 2.48
C ALA A 184 33.48 -9.02 2.16
N GLY A 185 33.93 -7.97 2.87
CA GLY A 185 35.22 -7.30 2.65
C GLY A 185 35.16 -6.03 1.78
N ALA A 186 34.00 -5.68 1.21
CA ALA A 186 33.80 -4.38 0.57
C ALA A 186 33.63 -3.25 1.60
N SER A 187 34.15 -2.07 1.26
CA SER A 187 33.90 -0.85 2.03
C SER A 187 32.45 -0.42 1.84
N ILE A 188 31.61 -0.68 2.83
CA ILE A 188 30.20 -0.21 2.88
C ILE A 188 30.10 1.29 2.56
N PRO A 189 30.97 2.18 3.10
CA PRO A 189 31.00 3.60 2.74
C PRO A 189 31.16 3.88 1.25
N THR A 190 31.97 3.08 0.56
CA THR A 190 32.32 3.29 -0.85
C THR A 190 31.21 2.86 -1.79
N GLU A 191 30.54 1.74 -1.50
CA GLU A 191 29.40 1.28 -2.30
C GLU A 191 28.18 2.19 -2.09
N ILE A 192 27.99 2.67 -0.87
CA ILE A 192 26.97 3.67 -0.58
C ILE A 192 27.31 4.99 -1.28
N GLN A 193 28.56 5.49 -1.24
CA GLN A 193 28.96 6.70 -1.99
C GLN A 193 28.71 6.59 -3.50
N LYS A 194 28.96 5.42 -4.10
CA LYS A 194 28.64 5.17 -5.52
C LYS A 194 27.14 5.29 -5.78
N GLY A 195 26.31 4.64 -4.95
CA GLY A 195 24.86 4.77 -5.02
C GLY A 195 24.42 6.23 -4.88
N LEU A 196 24.85 6.89 -3.81
CA LEU A 196 24.54 8.27 -3.46
C LEU A 196 24.84 9.25 -4.59
N SER A 197 25.98 9.11 -5.27
CA SER A 197 26.39 10.02 -6.35
C SER A 197 25.46 10.03 -7.58
N SER A 198 24.63 9.01 -7.73
CA SER A 198 23.75 8.82 -8.88
C SER A 198 22.25 8.91 -8.55
N ALA A 199 21.90 9.01 -7.26
CA ALA A 199 20.52 9.07 -6.81
C ALA A 199 19.92 10.48 -6.98
N ASP A 200 18.64 10.55 -7.33
CA ASP A 200 17.87 11.80 -7.23
C ASP A 200 17.40 12.02 -5.78
N TYR A 201 17.02 10.93 -5.11
CA TYR A 201 16.52 10.93 -3.74
C TYR A 201 17.12 9.80 -2.91
N ILE A 202 17.32 10.09 -1.62
CA ILE A 202 17.71 9.11 -0.60
C ILE A 202 16.55 8.96 0.36
N LEU A 203 15.95 7.78 0.36
CA LEU A 203 14.85 7.39 1.24
C LEU A 203 15.43 6.68 2.46
N VAL A 204 15.24 7.26 3.64
CA VAL A 204 15.83 6.74 4.89
C VAL A 204 14.75 6.12 5.73
N LEU A 205 14.77 4.79 5.88
CA LEU A 205 13.82 4.12 6.76
C LEU A 205 14.20 4.34 8.22
N LEU A 206 13.34 5.03 8.97
CA LEU A 206 13.53 5.31 10.38
C LEU A 206 12.78 4.28 11.23
N SER A 207 13.56 3.48 11.95
CA SER A 207 13.13 2.48 12.92
C SER A 207 14.12 2.44 14.09
N PRO A 208 13.79 1.80 15.23
CA PRO A 208 14.78 1.53 16.26
C PRO A 208 16.01 0.78 15.72
N ASN A 209 15.82 -0.11 14.73
CA ASN A 209 16.90 -0.90 14.14
C ASN A 209 17.86 -0.04 13.32
N SER A 210 17.35 0.88 12.51
CA SER A 210 18.17 1.74 11.64
C SER A 210 18.86 2.86 12.41
N VAL A 211 18.23 3.37 13.47
CA VAL A 211 18.87 4.35 14.37
C VAL A 211 19.99 3.70 15.19
N ALA A 212 19.80 2.46 15.66
CA ALA A 212 20.79 1.76 16.47
C ALA A 212 21.96 1.17 15.66
N SER A 213 21.79 0.93 14.36
CA SER A 213 22.81 0.29 13.53
C SER A 213 23.98 1.22 13.13
N GLU A 214 24.09 2.42 13.72
CA GLU A 214 25.19 3.38 13.57
C GLU A 214 25.80 3.42 12.16
N TRP A 215 24.99 3.79 11.15
CA TRP A 215 25.59 4.40 9.96
C TRP A 215 26.22 5.73 10.39
N VAL A 216 27.54 5.84 10.24
CA VAL A 216 28.41 6.68 11.08
C VAL A 216 27.96 8.15 11.03
N LYS A 217 27.82 8.81 12.18
CA LYS A 217 27.43 10.24 12.26
C LYS A 217 28.17 11.13 11.27
N ALA A 218 29.46 10.84 11.04
CA ALA A 218 30.32 11.55 10.10
C ALA A 218 29.88 11.42 8.62
N GLU A 219 29.32 10.27 8.22
CA GLU A 219 28.86 10.03 6.85
C GLU A 219 27.54 10.75 6.56
N TRP A 220 26.64 10.77 7.55
CA TRP A 220 25.42 11.57 7.48
C TRP A 220 25.70 13.07 7.44
N GLU A 221 26.66 13.53 8.22
CA GLU A 221 27.10 14.93 8.17
C GLU A 221 27.63 15.27 6.78
N ALA A 222 28.51 14.45 6.20
CA ALA A 222 29.04 14.68 4.85
C ALA A 222 27.95 14.73 3.77
N LEU A 223 26.99 13.80 3.82
CA LEU A 223 25.85 13.78 2.90
C LEU A 223 24.93 14.99 3.05
N PHE A 224 24.64 15.38 4.29
CA PHE A 224 23.83 16.55 4.58
C PHE A 224 24.52 17.82 4.08
N TRP A 225 25.84 17.93 4.27
CA TRP A 225 26.63 19.02 3.70
C TRP A 225 26.61 19.02 2.17
N GLU A 226 26.71 17.87 1.51
CA GLU A 226 26.58 17.77 0.05
C GLU A 226 25.18 18.17 -0.45
N GLU A 227 24.11 17.77 0.22
CA GLU A 227 22.75 18.20 -0.08
C GLU A 227 22.61 19.72 0.02
N MET A 228 23.11 20.32 1.12
CA MET A 228 23.07 21.77 1.32
C MET A 228 23.89 22.54 0.27
N ASN A 229 25.04 22.00 -0.12
CA ASN A 229 25.99 22.69 -1.02
C ASN A 229 25.64 22.51 -2.50
N THR A 230 25.15 21.34 -2.90
CA THR A 230 24.95 21.01 -4.32
C THR A 230 23.49 21.02 -4.76
N ARG A 231 22.52 20.84 -3.84
CA ARG A 231 21.09 20.61 -4.12
C ARG A 231 20.79 19.49 -5.14
N LYS A 232 21.76 18.63 -5.44
CA LYS A 232 21.63 17.58 -6.47
C LYS A 232 20.88 16.35 -5.98
N ILE A 233 20.95 16.07 -4.68
CA ILE A 233 20.36 14.89 -4.03
C ILE A 233 19.51 15.38 -2.87
N LYS A 234 18.29 14.83 -2.71
CA LYS A 234 17.40 15.15 -1.58
C LYS A 234 17.23 13.97 -0.64
N VAL A 235 17.39 14.21 0.65
CA VAL A 235 17.15 13.18 1.69
C VAL A 235 15.70 13.29 2.20
N ILE A 236 14.95 12.19 2.11
CA ILE A 236 13.57 12.06 2.60
C ILE A 236 13.53 10.98 3.70
N PRO A 237 13.31 11.37 4.97
CA PRO A 237 13.13 10.41 6.05
C PRO A 237 11.73 9.78 5.99
N LEU A 238 11.66 8.46 6.09
CA LEU A 238 10.43 7.66 6.10
C LEU A 238 10.29 6.98 7.47
N LEU A 239 9.39 7.44 8.31
CA LEU A 239 9.17 6.90 9.65
C LEU A 239 8.31 5.64 9.58
N ILE A 240 8.92 4.48 9.82
CA ILE A 240 8.25 3.18 9.74
C ILE A 240 7.92 2.60 11.13
N GLU A 241 8.68 2.97 12.16
CA GLU A 241 8.46 2.61 13.56
C GLU A 241 8.84 3.76 14.49
N ASP A 242 8.29 3.79 15.70
CA ASP A 242 8.64 4.79 16.72
C ASP A 242 10.12 4.68 17.11
N CYS A 243 10.89 5.75 16.91
CA CYS A 243 12.30 5.80 17.25
C CYS A 243 12.78 7.21 17.62
N GLU A 244 13.97 7.30 18.24
CA GLU A 244 14.62 8.58 18.46
C GLU A 244 15.25 9.09 17.16
N ILE A 245 14.52 9.96 16.46
CA ILE A 245 14.98 10.54 15.19
C ILE A 245 16.33 11.26 15.40
N PRO A 246 17.38 10.92 14.63
CA PRO A 246 18.68 11.57 14.73
C PRO A 246 18.60 13.09 14.52
N THR A 247 19.42 13.86 15.25
CA THR A 247 19.36 15.33 15.29
C THR A 247 19.43 15.98 13.91
N PHE A 248 20.24 15.46 13.00
CA PHE A 248 20.37 15.97 11.62
C PHE A 248 19.14 15.71 10.74
N LEU A 249 18.27 14.75 11.10
CA LEU A 249 16.99 14.52 10.42
C LEU A 249 15.83 15.25 11.10
N LYS A 250 15.97 15.69 12.36
CA LYS A 250 14.91 16.46 13.06
C LYS A 250 14.56 17.77 12.36
N VAL A 251 15.48 18.32 11.57
CA VAL A 251 15.25 19.54 10.79
C VAL A 251 14.50 19.29 9.47
N LYS A 252 14.25 18.02 9.12
CA LYS A 252 13.50 17.61 7.93
C LYS A 252 12.12 17.09 8.32
N LYS A 253 11.13 17.40 7.50
CA LYS A 253 9.82 16.74 7.59
C LYS A 253 9.99 15.29 7.14
N TYR A 254 9.54 14.34 7.96
CA TYR A 254 9.46 12.93 7.59
C TYR A 254 8.08 12.59 7.01
N ILE A 255 8.03 11.51 6.24
CA ILE A 255 6.78 10.88 5.80
C ILE A 255 6.47 9.73 6.76
N ASP A 256 5.25 9.69 7.28
CA ASP A 256 4.84 8.71 8.27
C ASP A 256 4.17 7.49 7.63
N PHE A 257 4.78 6.31 7.82
CA PHE A 257 4.29 5.02 7.35
C PHE A 257 3.74 4.13 8.48
N ARG A 258 3.82 4.56 9.75
CA ARG A 258 3.48 3.72 10.92
C ARG A 258 2.01 3.27 10.92
N GLN A 259 1.10 4.12 10.45
CA GLN A 259 -0.35 3.91 10.57
C GLN A 259 -1.03 3.54 9.25
N ASN A 260 -0.60 4.16 8.15
CA ASN A 260 -1.24 3.97 6.85
C ASN A 260 -0.21 3.99 5.72
N TYR A 261 0.10 2.80 5.20
CA TYR A 261 1.08 2.62 4.13
C TYR A 261 0.71 3.38 2.86
N LEU A 262 -0.56 3.31 2.42
CA LEU A 262 -1.03 3.98 1.20
C LEU A 262 -0.92 5.50 1.32
N GLN A 263 -1.25 6.05 2.49
CA GLN A 263 -1.10 7.48 2.74
C GLN A 263 0.37 7.91 2.69
N GLY A 264 1.27 7.16 3.34
CA GLY A 264 2.71 7.42 3.28
C GLY A 264 3.24 7.32 1.85
N MET A 265 2.82 6.31 1.10
CA MET A 265 3.21 6.10 -0.30
C MET A 265 2.74 7.24 -1.20
N ASN A 266 1.49 7.70 -1.06
CA ASN A 266 0.97 8.83 -1.84
C ASN A 266 1.72 10.12 -1.54
N GLN A 267 2.04 10.40 -0.26
CA GLN A 267 2.86 11.54 0.10
C GLN A 267 4.27 11.44 -0.51
N LEU A 268 4.86 10.25 -0.48
CA LEU A 268 6.19 10.02 -1.06
C LEU A 268 6.18 10.28 -2.57
N LEU A 269 5.20 9.74 -3.29
CA LEU A 269 5.05 9.94 -4.74
C LEU A 269 4.86 11.42 -5.10
N GLN A 270 4.11 12.18 -4.29
CA GLN A 270 3.95 13.63 -4.48
C GLN A 270 5.27 14.39 -4.28
N ASP A 271 6.08 14.00 -3.30
CA ASP A 271 7.33 14.68 -2.95
C ASP A 271 8.46 14.39 -3.95
N ILE A 272 8.41 13.25 -4.67
CA ILE A 272 9.42 12.84 -5.64
C ILE A 272 9.06 13.12 -7.11
N ALA A 273 7.82 13.55 -7.38
CA ALA A 273 7.30 13.88 -8.72
C ALA A 273 8.13 14.95 -9.44
#